data_AF-S2JHW9-F1
#
_entry.id   AF-S2JHW9-F1
#
_cell.length_a   1.000
_cell.length_b   1.000
_cell.length_c   1.000
_cell.angle_alpha   90.00
_cell.angle_beta   90.00
_cell.angle_gamma   90.00
#
_symmetry.space_group_name_H-M   'P 1'
#
loop_
_entity.id
_entity.type
_entity.pdbx_description
1 polymer ?
#
loop_
_entity_poly.entity_id
_entity_poly.type
_entity_poly.pdbx_seq_one_letter_code
_entity_poly.pdbx_strand_id
1 'polypeptide(L)'
;MEPTCMAFADHWFEVISSAQKAFNAYLVLCVSRDNLIDDSLRQLAQNELDLKKSLRIEFVGEEGVDAGGLRKEWFLLLVRSLFDPQYGMFTFDEDSNLCWFNPASFENEDQFFLVGVVLGLAIYNSTILDIHLPTACYKKLLNLPIGLSDLKAFRPALTRGFEQLLEFEGDVENVFCRSFVADIEVFGQRQSVPLVPKGEQLMVTQENKHEFVSLYADFILNKSVERQFGAFKRGFYHVCA
;
A
#
# COMPACT_ATOMS: atom_id res chain seq x y z
N MET A 1 -3.43 18.08 58.84
CA MET A 1 -4.04 18.13 57.49
C MET A 1 -3.57 16.87 56.77
N GLU A 2 -4.45 15.89 56.70
CA GLU A 2 -4.10 14.49 56.44
C GLU A 2 -3.79 14.20 54.96
N PRO A 3 -2.83 13.31 54.67
CA PRO A 3 -2.39 12.93 53.33
C PRO A 3 -3.39 12.07 52.53
N THR A 4 -4.58 11.80 53.09
CA THR A 4 -5.59 10.88 52.54
C THR A 4 -6.46 11.49 51.44
N CYS A 5 -6.61 12.82 51.40
CA CYS A 5 -7.46 13.48 50.40
C CYS A 5 -6.85 13.53 48.98
N MET A 6 -5.53 13.66 48.86
CA MET A 6 -4.86 13.69 47.55
C MET A 6 -4.87 12.32 46.86
N ALA A 7 -4.54 11.25 47.59
CA ALA A 7 -4.57 9.88 47.04
C ALA A 7 -5.97 9.45 46.58
N PHE A 8 -7.03 9.95 47.23
CA PHE A 8 -8.40 9.73 46.79
C PHE A 8 -8.70 10.48 45.50
N ALA A 9 -8.30 11.75 45.39
CA ALA A 9 -8.51 12.55 44.17
C ALA A 9 -7.77 11.98 42.97
N ASP A 10 -6.54 11.51 43.14
CA ASP A 10 -5.73 10.88 42.09
C ASP A 10 -6.34 9.55 41.63
N HIS A 11 -6.82 8.72 42.58
CA HIS A 11 -7.52 7.48 42.26
C HIS A 11 -8.84 7.75 41.51
N TRP A 12 -9.61 8.76 41.91
CA TRP A 12 -10.81 9.17 41.20
C TRP A 12 -10.50 9.76 39.82
N PHE A 13 -9.39 10.49 39.65
CA PHE A 13 -8.92 10.96 38.35
C PHE A 13 -8.51 9.81 37.43
N GLU A 14 -7.81 8.80 37.94
CA GLU A 14 -7.47 7.60 37.18
C GLU A 14 -8.73 6.80 36.82
N VAL A 15 -9.66 6.62 37.75
CA VAL A 15 -10.96 5.94 37.53
C VAL A 15 -11.83 6.71 36.53
N ILE A 16 -11.85 8.05 36.59
CA ILE A 16 -12.55 8.88 35.60
C ILE A 16 -11.86 8.79 34.26
N SER A 17 -10.52 8.88 34.18
CA SER A 17 -9.79 8.79 32.91
C SER A 17 -9.97 7.41 32.25
N SER A 18 -10.00 6.34 33.05
CA SER A 18 -10.22 4.96 32.59
C SER A 18 -11.68 4.70 32.22
N ALA A 19 -12.65 5.27 32.94
CA ALA A 19 -14.07 5.25 32.58
C ALA A 19 -14.37 6.09 31.32
N GLN A 20 -13.65 7.19 31.11
CA GLN A 20 -13.74 8.02 29.91
C GLN A 20 -13.11 7.32 28.70
N LYS A 21 -12.06 6.52 28.92
CA LYS A 21 -11.53 5.55 27.93
C LYS A 21 -12.55 4.45 27.59
N ALA A 22 -13.32 3.99 28.57
CA ALA A 22 -14.35 2.95 28.40
C ALA A 22 -15.63 3.44 27.68
N PHE A 23 -15.84 4.76 27.55
CA PHE A 23 -16.99 5.37 26.88
C PHE A 23 -16.63 6.27 25.70
N ASN A 24 -15.40 6.20 25.18
CA ASN A 24 -15.04 7.00 24.03
C ASN A 24 -15.61 6.37 22.74
N ALA A 25 -16.67 6.96 22.20
CA ALA A 25 -17.27 6.58 20.91
C ALA A 25 -16.35 6.87 19.71
N TYR A 26 -15.24 7.57 19.96
CA TYR A 26 -14.32 8.03 18.94
C TYR A 26 -12.93 7.41 19.10
N LEU A 27 -12.30 7.11 17.96
CA LEU A 27 -10.86 6.97 17.84
C LEU A 27 -10.30 8.36 17.55
N VAL A 28 -9.62 8.95 18.53
CA VAL A 28 -9.01 10.27 18.39
C VAL A 28 -7.55 10.11 18.01
N LEU A 29 -7.14 10.70 16.88
CA LEU A 29 -5.74 10.78 16.47
C LEU A 29 -5.25 12.23 16.61
N CYS A 30 -4.25 12.43 17.47
CA CYS A 30 -3.62 13.73 17.69
C CYS A 30 -2.34 13.82 16.86
N VAL A 31 -2.35 14.54 15.74
CA VAL A 31 -1.28 14.50 14.73
C VAL A 31 -0.64 15.87 14.55
N SER A 32 0.69 15.91 14.42
CA SER A 32 1.40 17.12 13.99
C SER A 32 1.47 17.20 12.47
N ARG A 33 1.46 18.42 11.91
CA ARG A 33 1.64 18.60 10.46
C ARG A 33 3.04 18.19 10.01
N ASP A 34 4.05 18.44 10.84
CA ASP A 34 5.45 18.16 10.53
C ASP A 34 5.80 16.67 10.55
N ASN A 35 5.09 15.86 11.35
CA ASN A 35 5.33 14.42 11.47
C ASN A 35 4.05 13.61 11.17
N LEU A 36 3.31 14.04 10.15
CA LEU A 36 1.98 13.52 9.85
C LEU A 36 1.95 11.99 9.70
N ILE A 37 2.92 11.42 8.94
CA ILE A 37 3.00 9.97 8.72
C ILE A 37 3.26 9.26 10.04
N ASP A 38 4.36 9.59 10.71
CA ASP A 38 4.79 8.89 11.92
C ASP A 38 3.75 8.97 13.05
N ASP A 39 3.17 10.14 13.28
CA ASP A 39 2.12 10.32 14.29
C ASP A 39 0.88 9.50 13.97
N SER A 40 0.46 9.49 12.70
CA SER A 40 -0.73 8.76 12.27
C SER A 40 -0.53 7.26 12.41
N LEU A 41 0.53 6.73 11.81
CA LEU A 41 0.78 5.29 11.73
C LEU A 41 1.06 4.71 13.12
N ARG A 42 1.85 5.41 13.96
CA ARG A 42 2.09 5.02 15.36
C ARG A 42 0.79 4.92 16.16
N GLN A 43 -0.09 5.92 16.04
CA GLN A 43 -1.35 5.92 16.79
C GLN A 43 -2.34 4.87 16.26
N LEU A 44 -2.38 4.62 14.94
CA LEU A 44 -3.18 3.54 14.37
C LEU A 44 -2.72 2.17 14.89
N ALA A 45 -1.41 1.92 14.92
CA ALA A 45 -0.83 0.69 15.47
C ALA A 45 -1.14 0.53 16.98
N GLN A 46 -1.16 1.62 17.74
CA GLN A 46 -1.47 1.60 19.17
C GLN A 46 -2.97 1.37 19.47
N ASN A 47 -3.84 1.62 18.49
CA ASN A 47 -5.30 1.58 18.66
C ASN A 47 -5.98 0.58 17.72
N GLU A 48 -5.30 -0.52 17.39
CA GLU A 48 -5.79 -1.53 16.43
C GLU A 48 -7.17 -2.11 16.77
N LEU A 49 -7.51 -2.21 18.06
CA LEU A 49 -8.81 -2.71 18.53
C LEU A 49 -9.96 -1.70 18.36
N ASP A 50 -9.60 -0.42 18.23
CA ASP A 50 -10.51 0.72 18.23
C ASP A 50 -10.71 1.32 16.82
N LEU A 51 -10.11 0.71 15.78
CA LEU A 51 -10.16 1.20 14.40
C LEU A 51 -11.58 1.31 13.81
N LYS A 52 -12.56 0.60 14.39
CA LYS A 52 -13.97 0.70 13.98
C LYS A 52 -14.76 1.78 14.73
N LYS A 53 -14.15 2.48 15.69
CA LYS A 53 -14.77 3.65 16.34
C LYS A 53 -14.83 4.82 15.35
N SER A 54 -15.66 5.82 15.64
CA SER A 54 -15.76 7.00 14.78
C SER A 54 -14.43 7.77 14.82
N LEU A 55 -13.80 7.96 13.66
CA LEU A 55 -12.50 8.63 13.57
C LEU A 55 -12.66 10.14 13.78
N ARG A 56 -11.86 10.71 14.70
CA ARG A 56 -11.75 12.14 14.95
C ARG A 56 -10.30 12.56 14.88
N ILE A 57 -10.01 13.61 14.14
CA ILE A 57 -8.64 14.13 14.00
C ILE A 57 -8.48 15.43 14.76
N GLU A 58 -7.36 15.56 15.47
CA GLU A 58 -6.93 16.78 16.15
C GLU A 58 -5.52 17.14 15.71
N PHE A 59 -5.35 18.30 15.07
CA PHE A 59 -4.02 18.80 14.73
C PHE A 59 -3.40 19.51 15.93
N VAL A 60 -2.16 19.14 16.26
CA VAL A 60 -1.46 19.69 17.43
C VAL A 60 -1.30 21.21 17.29
N GLY A 61 -1.80 21.95 18.29
CA GLY A 61 -1.71 23.41 18.32
C GLY A 61 -2.79 24.16 17.53
N GLU A 62 -3.78 23.44 16.97
CA GLU A 62 -4.88 24.04 16.22
C GLU A 62 -6.20 23.94 17.00
N GLU A 63 -6.93 25.06 17.08
CA GLU A 63 -8.28 25.08 17.62
C GLU A 63 -9.28 24.61 16.54
N GLY A 64 -9.91 23.47 16.76
CA GLY A 64 -10.93 22.96 15.85
C GLY A 64 -11.70 21.78 16.44
N VAL A 65 -13.02 21.77 16.27
CA VAL A 65 -13.84 20.58 16.53
C VAL A 65 -14.07 19.89 15.20
N ASP A 66 -13.62 18.65 15.06
CA ASP A 66 -13.77 17.89 13.82
C ASP A 66 -15.25 17.57 13.54
N ALA A 67 -15.89 18.40 12.70
CA ALA A 67 -17.18 18.11 12.09
C ALA A 67 -17.05 17.33 10.77
N GLY A 68 -15.90 16.68 10.54
CA GLY A 68 -15.55 15.91 9.34
C GLY A 68 -14.57 16.62 8.39
N GLY A 69 -14.29 17.90 8.60
CA GLY A 69 -13.34 18.68 7.80
C GLY A 69 -11.89 18.25 8.05
N LEU A 70 -11.50 18.15 9.32
CA LEU A 70 -10.13 17.78 9.71
C LEU A 70 -9.83 16.33 9.32
N ARG A 71 -10.80 15.43 9.46
CA ARG A 71 -10.69 14.06 8.96
C ARG A 71 -10.42 13.99 7.45
N LYS A 72 -11.14 14.75 6.63
CA LYS A 72 -10.93 14.77 5.17
C LYS A 72 -9.55 15.32 4.82
N GLU A 73 -9.14 16.40 5.48
CA GLU A 73 -7.82 16.99 5.30
C GLU A 73 -6.71 16.01 5.67
N TRP A 74 -6.84 15.34 6.83
CA TRP A 74 -5.89 14.32 7.27
C TRP A 74 -5.73 13.18 6.27
N PHE A 75 -6.83 12.60 5.79
CA PHE A 75 -6.77 11.56 4.76
C PHE A 75 -6.06 12.07 3.50
N LEU A 76 -6.39 13.28 3.04
CA LEU A 76 -5.78 13.87 1.86
C LEU A 76 -4.27 14.04 2.02
N LEU A 77 -3.83 14.64 3.13
CA LEU A 77 -2.42 14.90 3.39
C LEU A 77 -1.63 13.59 3.61
N LEU A 78 -2.19 12.66 4.38
CA LEU A 78 -1.54 11.40 4.69
C LEU A 78 -1.37 10.55 3.44
N VAL A 79 -2.43 10.41 2.63
CA VAL A 79 -2.38 9.64 1.37
C VAL A 79 -1.42 10.28 0.39
N ARG A 80 -1.43 11.61 0.22
CA ARG A 80 -0.45 12.28 -0.64
C ARG A 80 0.99 12.00 -0.22
N SER A 81 1.26 11.99 1.08
CA SER A 81 2.60 11.75 1.60
C SER A 81 3.03 10.28 1.47
N LEU A 82 2.13 9.33 1.75
CA LEU A 82 2.41 7.89 1.65
C LEU A 82 2.61 7.41 0.20
N PHE A 83 1.88 8.01 -0.73
CA PHE A 83 1.97 7.69 -2.16
C PHE A 83 2.96 8.59 -2.91
N ASP A 84 3.69 9.46 -2.22
CA ASP A 84 4.78 10.21 -2.84
C ASP A 84 5.92 9.23 -3.23
N PRO A 85 6.41 9.22 -4.48
CA PRO A 85 7.54 8.39 -4.88
C PRO A 85 8.80 8.58 -4.01
N GLN A 86 9.00 9.75 -3.42
CA GLN A 86 10.11 10.04 -2.50
C GLN A 86 9.99 9.29 -1.18
N TYR A 87 8.77 8.96 -0.75
CA TYR A 87 8.55 8.10 0.42
C TYR A 87 8.89 6.63 0.12
N GLY A 88 8.83 6.23 -1.15
CA GLY A 88 9.42 4.96 -1.61
C GLY A 88 8.56 3.71 -1.39
N MET A 89 7.31 3.83 -0.94
CA MET A 89 6.37 2.70 -0.84
C MET A 89 5.74 2.32 -2.17
N PHE A 90 5.48 3.31 -3.03
CA PHE A 90 4.78 3.15 -4.30
C PHE A 90 5.57 3.78 -5.45
N THR A 91 5.39 3.26 -6.64
CA THR A 91 5.93 3.81 -7.90
C THR A 91 4.78 4.05 -8.88
N PHE A 92 4.98 4.94 -9.84
CA PHE A 92 4.00 5.27 -10.87
C PHE A 92 4.53 4.83 -12.24
N ASP A 93 3.65 4.25 -13.04
CA ASP A 93 3.95 3.99 -14.45
C ASP A 93 3.80 5.29 -15.25
N GLU A 94 4.79 5.59 -16.10
CA GLU A 94 4.87 6.85 -16.85
C GLU A 94 3.74 7.00 -17.90
N ASP A 95 3.28 5.89 -18.48
CA ASP A 95 2.26 5.90 -19.52
C ASP A 95 0.85 5.99 -18.93
N SER A 96 0.55 5.18 -17.91
CA SER A 96 -0.79 5.07 -17.33
C SER A 96 -1.05 6.04 -16.16
N ASN A 97 0.02 6.58 -15.55
CA ASN A 97 -0.02 7.31 -14.28
C ASN A 97 -0.62 6.51 -13.11
N LEU A 98 -0.72 5.18 -13.24
CA LEU A 98 -1.22 4.32 -12.18
C LEU A 98 -0.11 3.97 -11.20
N CYS A 99 -0.44 3.97 -9.91
CA CYS A 99 0.50 3.63 -8.85
C CYS A 99 0.49 2.14 -8.52
N TRP A 100 1.67 1.59 -8.20
CA TRP A 100 1.85 0.21 -7.79
C TRP A 100 2.87 0.10 -6.66
N PHE A 101 2.82 -1.00 -5.93
CA PHE A 101 3.75 -1.27 -4.83
C PHE A 101 5.19 -1.27 -5.36
N ASN A 102 6.09 -0.58 -4.67
CA ASN A 102 7.50 -0.56 -5.02
C ASN A 102 8.15 -1.89 -4.58
N PRO A 103 8.58 -2.76 -5.52
CA PRO A 103 9.23 -4.03 -5.17
C PRO A 103 10.56 -3.80 -4.44
N ALA A 104 11.20 -2.64 -4.64
CA ALA A 104 12.45 -2.24 -4.04
C ALA A 104 12.29 -1.40 -2.76
N SER A 105 11.06 -1.29 -2.21
CA SER A 105 10.80 -0.48 -1.02
C SER A 105 11.61 -0.97 0.18
N PHE A 106 12.24 -0.03 0.89
CA PHE A 106 12.87 -0.30 2.18
C PHE A 106 11.89 -0.33 3.34
N GLU A 107 10.67 0.16 3.14
CA GLU A 107 9.64 0.15 4.16
C GLU A 107 9.27 -1.27 4.55
N ASN A 108 9.06 -1.48 5.85
CA ASN A 108 8.75 -2.78 6.41
C ASN A 108 7.28 -3.18 6.15
N GLU A 109 6.93 -4.42 6.50
CA GLU A 109 5.55 -4.89 6.35
C GLU A 109 4.55 -4.10 7.20
N ASP A 110 4.93 -3.64 8.38
CA ASP A 110 4.05 -2.91 9.29
C ASP A 110 3.57 -1.59 8.66
N GLN A 111 4.46 -0.91 7.93
CA GLN A 111 4.12 0.30 7.17
C GLN A 111 3.07 0.00 6.09
N PHE A 112 3.29 -1.03 5.27
CA PHE A 112 2.30 -1.45 4.28
C PHE A 112 0.97 -1.89 4.91
N PHE A 113 1.02 -2.60 6.04
CA PHE A 113 -0.16 -2.94 6.82
C PHE A 113 -0.94 -1.69 7.24
N LEU A 114 -0.26 -0.68 7.79
CA LEU A 114 -0.93 0.54 8.23
C LEU A 114 -1.48 1.36 7.04
N VAL A 115 -0.83 1.35 5.87
CA VAL A 115 -1.45 1.89 4.64
C VAL A 115 -2.74 1.16 4.28
N GLY A 116 -2.74 -0.17 4.43
CA GLY A 116 -3.96 -0.99 4.29
C GLY A 116 -5.06 -0.53 5.24
N VAL A 117 -4.73 -0.33 6.53
CA VAL A 117 -5.65 0.19 7.55
C VAL A 117 -6.19 1.56 7.15
N VAL A 118 -5.35 2.48 6.69
CA VAL A 118 -5.76 3.83 6.23
C VAL A 118 -6.77 3.73 5.09
N LEU A 119 -6.52 2.89 4.08
CA LEU A 119 -7.47 2.70 2.97
C LEU A 119 -8.78 2.06 3.45
N GLY A 120 -8.71 1.10 4.38
CA GLY A 120 -9.90 0.51 4.98
C GLY A 120 -10.71 1.52 5.79
N LEU A 121 -10.05 2.38 6.57
CA LEU A 121 -10.68 3.47 7.31
C LEU A 121 -11.34 4.48 6.38
N ALA A 122 -10.73 4.81 5.26
CA ALA A 122 -11.33 5.73 4.29
C ALA A 122 -12.66 5.18 3.75
N ILE A 123 -12.71 3.89 3.41
CA ILE A 123 -13.95 3.22 2.99
C ILE A 123 -14.96 3.20 4.12
N TYR A 124 -14.56 2.81 5.33
CA TYR A 124 -15.44 2.75 6.51
C TYR A 124 -16.05 4.12 6.83
N ASN A 125 -15.30 5.21 6.64
CA ASN A 125 -15.73 6.58 6.86
C ASN A 125 -16.33 7.26 5.62
N SER A 126 -16.62 6.52 4.54
CA SER A 126 -17.14 7.06 3.27
C SER A 126 -16.33 8.25 2.73
N THR A 127 -15.00 8.19 2.87
CA THR A 127 -14.06 9.20 2.41
C THR A 127 -13.44 8.76 1.09
N ILE A 128 -13.53 9.63 0.08
CA ILE A 128 -12.92 9.42 -1.22
C ILE A 128 -11.44 9.80 -1.11
N LEU A 129 -10.56 8.90 -1.55
CA LEU A 129 -9.12 9.13 -1.64
C LEU A 129 -8.72 9.39 -3.09
N ASP A 130 -7.81 10.34 -3.28
CA ASP A 130 -7.21 10.66 -4.59
C ASP A 130 -6.02 9.72 -4.85
N ILE A 131 -6.32 8.45 -5.12
CA ILE A 131 -5.34 7.39 -5.41
C ILE A 131 -5.65 6.71 -6.74
N HIS A 132 -4.61 6.50 -7.53
CA HIS A 132 -4.71 5.97 -8.89
C HIS A 132 -4.21 4.52 -8.95
N LEU A 133 -4.81 3.63 -8.17
CA LEU A 133 -4.45 2.20 -8.18
C LEU A 133 -5.04 1.51 -9.43
N PRO A 134 -4.32 0.57 -10.08
CA PRO A 134 -4.85 -0.18 -11.20
C PRO A 134 -5.93 -1.18 -10.75
N THR A 135 -6.79 -1.57 -11.69
CA THR A 135 -7.85 -2.58 -11.47
C THR A 135 -7.31 -3.88 -10.85
N ALA A 136 -6.06 -4.24 -11.18
CA ALA A 136 -5.35 -5.37 -10.59
C ALA A 136 -5.34 -5.33 -9.05
N CYS A 137 -5.17 -4.16 -8.42
CA CYS A 137 -5.15 -4.02 -6.96
C CYS A 137 -6.47 -4.48 -6.35
N TYR A 138 -7.59 -3.98 -6.88
CA TYR A 138 -8.93 -4.30 -6.38
C TYR A 138 -9.27 -5.77 -6.62
N LYS A 139 -8.92 -6.32 -7.79
CA LYS A 139 -9.09 -7.75 -8.09
C LYS A 139 -8.31 -8.61 -7.10
N LYS A 140 -7.06 -8.27 -6.78
CA LYS A 140 -6.25 -9.00 -5.79
C LYS A 140 -6.81 -8.94 -4.38
N LEU A 141 -7.36 -7.80 -3.97
CA LEU A 141 -8.07 -7.69 -2.69
C LEU A 141 -9.23 -8.70 -2.68
N LEU A 142 -10.09 -8.65 -3.70
CA LEU A 142 -11.25 -9.54 -3.87
C LEU A 142 -10.92 -11.02 -4.19
N ASN A 143 -9.64 -11.42 -4.18
CA ASN A 143 -9.18 -12.76 -4.57
C ASN A 143 -9.60 -13.16 -6.01
N LEU A 144 -9.77 -12.20 -6.89
CA LEU A 144 -10.05 -12.44 -8.31
C LEU A 144 -8.74 -12.67 -9.08
N PRO A 145 -8.75 -13.52 -10.11
CA PRO A 145 -7.57 -13.76 -10.93
C PRO A 145 -7.16 -12.49 -11.67
N ILE A 146 -5.85 -12.28 -11.74
CA ILE A 146 -5.22 -11.22 -12.53
C ILE A 146 -4.27 -11.82 -13.56
N GLY A 147 -4.04 -11.12 -14.66
CA GLY A 147 -3.14 -11.59 -15.70
C GLY A 147 -2.68 -10.49 -16.65
N LEU A 148 -2.33 -10.89 -17.88
CA LEU A 148 -1.75 -9.99 -18.88
C LEU A 148 -2.65 -8.79 -19.23
N SER A 149 -3.97 -8.96 -19.22
CA SER A 149 -4.91 -7.85 -19.45
C SER A 149 -4.88 -6.80 -18.34
N ASP A 150 -4.69 -7.23 -17.10
CA ASP A 150 -4.53 -6.32 -15.96
C ASP A 150 -3.16 -5.64 -15.99
N LEU A 151 -2.10 -6.37 -16.43
CA LEU A 151 -0.80 -5.77 -16.68
C LEU A 151 -0.88 -4.74 -17.81
N LYS A 152 -1.67 -4.97 -18.85
CA LYS A 152 -1.84 -4.02 -19.97
C LYS A 152 -2.47 -2.70 -19.52
N ALA A 153 -3.41 -2.76 -18.58
CA ALA A 153 -3.98 -1.55 -17.99
C ALA A 153 -2.95 -0.78 -17.15
N PHE A 154 -2.04 -1.48 -16.47
CA PHE A 154 -1.02 -0.88 -15.60
C PHE A 154 0.25 -0.42 -16.34
N ARG A 155 0.85 -1.27 -17.18
CA ARG A 155 2.09 -1.03 -17.94
C ARG A 155 1.88 -1.23 -19.44
N PRO A 156 1.18 -0.30 -20.11
CA PRO A 156 0.82 -0.45 -21.51
C PRO A 156 2.07 -0.56 -22.41
N ALA A 157 3.12 0.23 -22.20
CA ALA A 157 4.39 0.11 -22.93
C ALA A 157 5.00 -1.30 -22.89
N LEU A 158 5.10 -1.88 -21.69
CA LEU A 158 5.65 -3.22 -21.51
C LEU A 158 4.81 -4.24 -22.27
N THR A 159 3.48 -4.16 -22.15
CA THR A 159 2.59 -5.11 -22.83
C THR A 159 2.57 -4.96 -24.34
N ARG A 160 2.77 -3.77 -24.91
CA ARG A 160 2.97 -3.60 -26.36
C ARG A 160 4.19 -4.39 -26.84
N GLY A 161 5.28 -4.38 -26.07
CA GLY A 161 6.47 -5.20 -26.37
C GLY A 161 6.20 -6.69 -26.28
N PHE A 162 5.38 -7.14 -25.32
CA PHE A 162 4.95 -8.53 -25.25
C PHE A 162 4.04 -8.92 -26.41
N GLU A 163 3.10 -8.06 -26.82
CA GLU A 163 2.25 -8.29 -27.99
C GLU A 163 3.10 -8.48 -29.25
N GLN A 164 4.11 -7.61 -29.48
CA GLN A 164 5.06 -7.76 -30.58
C GLN A 164 5.83 -9.09 -30.53
N LEU A 165 6.30 -9.51 -29.36
CA LEU A 165 6.96 -10.80 -29.17
C LEU A 165 6.03 -11.98 -29.48
N LEU A 166 4.80 -11.92 -29.00
CA LEU A 166 3.81 -12.99 -29.19
C LEU A 166 3.36 -13.11 -30.65
N GLU A 167 3.27 -11.99 -31.37
CA GLU A 167 2.87 -11.96 -32.78
C GLU A 167 4.02 -12.30 -33.75
N PHE A 168 5.27 -12.21 -33.30
CA PHE A 168 6.43 -12.48 -34.16
C PHE A 168 6.52 -13.96 -34.57
N GLU A 169 6.65 -14.25 -35.86
CA GLU A 169 6.75 -15.62 -36.40
C GLU A 169 8.17 -16.02 -36.84
N GLY A 170 9.15 -15.12 -36.73
CA GLY A 170 10.54 -15.39 -37.12
C GLY A 170 11.36 -16.04 -36.01
N ASP A 171 12.69 -15.90 -36.13
CA ASP A 171 13.65 -16.38 -35.13
C ASP A 171 13.62 -15.50 -33.87
N VAL A 172 12.74 -15.85 -32.92
CA VAL A 172 12.54 -15.09 -31.67
C VAL A 172 13.83 -14.95 -30.87
N GLU A 173 14.61 -16.02 -30.77
CA GLU A 173 15.82 -16.07 -29.94
C GLU A 173 16.85 -15.06 -30.44
N ASN A 174 17.14 -15.06 -31.75
CA ASN A 174 18.14 -14.19 -32.34
C ASN A 174 17.66 -12.74 -32.55
N VAL A 175 16.35 -12.50 -32.67
CA VAL A 175 15.80 -11.15 -32.87
C VAL A 175 15.58 -10.42 -31.54
N PHE A 176 15.01 -11.09 -30.54
CA PHE A 176 14.69 -10.45 -29.26
C PHE A 176 15.84 -10.56 -28.25
N CYS A 177 16.68 -11.59 -28.36
CA CYS A 177 17.82 -11.83 -27.47
C CYS A 177 17.45 -11.72 -25.97
N ARG A 178 16.27 -12.27 -25.61
CA ARG A 178 15.78 -12.30 -24.22
C ARG A 178 15.98 -13.68 -23.62
N SER A 179 16.29 -13.70 -22.33
CA SER A 179 16.25 -14.90 -21.49
C SER A 179 15.10 -14.78 -20.48
N PHE A 180 14.84 -15.85 -19.71
CA PHE A 180 13.76 -15.91 -18.71
C PHE A 180 14.11 -15.10 -17.44
N VAL A 181 14.29 -13.81 -17.63
CA VAL A 181 14.72 -12.84 -16.62
C VAL A 181 13.84 -11.60 -16.73
N ALA A 182 13.34 -11.11 -15.60
CA ALA A 182 12.70 -9.81 -15.49
C ALA A 182 13.68 -8.76 -14.95
N ASP A 183 13.49 -7.51 -15.34
CA ASP A 183 14.30 -6.40 -14.86
C ASP A 183 13.44 -5.53 -13.93
N ILE A 184 13.95 -5.27 -12.74
CA ILE A 184 13.38 -4.31 -11.79
C ILE A 184 14.36 -3.18 -11.55
N GLU A 185 13.84 -1.99 -11.26
CA GLU A 185 14.68 -0.85 -10.90
C GLU A 185 14.82 -0.79 -9.37
N VAL A 186 16.07 -0.74 -8.91
CA VAL A 186 16.46 -0.70 -7.50
C VAL A 186 17.52 0.39 -7.36
N PHE A 187 17.18 1.52 -6.75
CA PHE A 187 18.06 2.70 -6.61
C PHE A 187 18.62 3.24 -7.93
N GLY A 188 17.77 3.31 -8.96
CA GLY A 188 18.17 3.75 -10.30
C GLY A 188 19.06 2.75 -11.04
N GLN A 189 19.31 1.57 -10.47
CA GLN A 189 20.03 0.49 -11.11
C GLN A 189 19.05 -0.60 -11.54
N ARG A 190 19.26 -1.14 -12.74
CA ARG A 190 18.50 -2.29 -13.21
C ARG A 190 19.07 -3.55 -12.58
N GLN A 191 18.22 -4.26 -11.86
CA GLN A 191 18.51 -5.58 -11.31
C GLN A 191 17.72 -6.64 -12.09
N SER A 192 18.45 -7.62 -12.59
CA SER A 192 17.88 -8.77 -13.29
C SER A 192 17.49 -9.87 -12.30
N VAL A 193 16.27 -10.39 -12.44
CA VAL A 193 15.67 -11.40 -11.57
C VAL A 193 15.23 -12.59 -12.44
N PRO A 194 15.81 -13.80 -12.25
CA PRO A 194 15.38 -14.99 -12.96
C PRO A 194 13.92 -15.33 -12.68
N LEU A 195 13.12 -15.54 -13.72
CA LEU A 195 11.71 -15.93 -13.63
C LEU A 195 11.54 -17.42 -13.31
N VAL A 196 12.56 -18.21 -13.65
CA VAL A 196 12.68 -19.66 -13.40
C VAL A 196 14.10 -19.97 -12.92
N PRO A 197 14.36 -21.15 -12.32
CA PRO A 197 15.71 -21.56 -11.97
C PRO A 197 16.63 -21.55 -13.20
N LYS A 198 17.78 -20.85 -13.10
CA LYS A 198 18.72 -20.61 -14.21
C LYS A 198 18.09 -19.91 -15.42
N GLY A 199 17.10 -19.05 -15.19
CA GLY A 199 16.39 -18.33 -16.25
C GLY A 199 17.31 -17.50 -17.14
N GLU A 200 18.46 -17.06 -16.63
CA GLU A 200 19.50 -16.38 -17.40
C GLU A 200 20.15 -17.24 -18.50
N GLN A 201 20.05 -18.57 -18.39
CA GLN A 201 20.57 -19.55 -19.37
C GLN A 201 19.48 -20.05 -20.33
N LEU A 202 18.22 -19.72 -20.08
CA LEU A 202 17.08 -20.14 -20.89
C LEU A 202 16.65 -18.99 -21.80
N MET A 203 16.94 -19.11 -23.09
CA MET A 203 16.54 -18.13 -24.09
C MET A 203 15.04 -18.24 -24.42
N VAL A 204 14.45 -17.10 -24.75
CA VAL A 204 13.09 -17.02 -25.26
C VAL A 204 13.10 -17.44 -26.73
N THR A 205 12.30 -18.45 -27.06
CA THR A 205 12.15 -19.05 -28.39
C THR A 205 10.70 -18.98 -28.84
N GLN A 206 10.42 -19.43 -30.07
CA GLN A 206 9.05 -19.47 -30.59
C GLN A 206 8.13 -20.39 -29.77
N GLU A 207 8.67 -21.48 -29.23
CA GLU A 207 7.93 -22.48 -28.46
C GLU A 207 7.60 -22.01 -27.03
N ASN A 208 8.45 -21.18 -26.43
CA ASN A 208 8.35 -20.83 -24.99
C ASN A 208 7.95 -19.36 -24.72
N LYS A 209 7.82 -18.51 -25.75
CA LYS A 209 7.49 -17.07 -25.59
C LYS A 209 6.20 -16.79 -24.82
N HIS A 210 5.19 -17.65 -24.95
CA HIS A 210 3.94 -17.52 -24.18
C HIS A 210 4.16 -17.74 -22.68
N GLU A 211 5.00 -18.72 -22.32
CA GLU A 211 5.38 -18.99 -20.95
C GLU A 211 6.18 -17.82 -20.36
N PHE A 212 7.16 -17.30 -21.12
CA PHE A 212 7.93 -16.12 -20.74
C PHE A 212 7.03 -14.93 -20.38
N VAL A 213 6.10 -14.57 -21.26
CA VAL A 213 5.19 -13.43 -21.03
C VAL A 213 4.28 -13.68 -19.81
N SER A 214 3.76 -14.90 -19.66
CA SER A 214 2.93 -15.27 -18.52
C SER A 214 3.67 -15.15 -17.18
N LEU A 215 4.90 -15.70 -17.10
CA LEU A 215 5.74 -15.64 -15.92
C LEU A 215 6.19 -14.22 -15.60
N TYR A 216 6.47 -13.41 -16.61
CA TYR A 216 6.83 -12.01 -16.43
C TYR A 216 5.65 -11.22 -15.84
N ALA A 217 4.44 -11.44 -16.37
CA ALA A 217 3.25 -10.78 -15.85
C ALA A 217 2.93 -11.18 -14.41
N ASP A 218 3.04 -12.47 -14.08
CA ASP A 218 2.93 -12.98 -12.72
C ASP A 218 3.98 -12.37 -11.79
N PHE A 219 5.23 -12.24 -12.26
CA PHE A 219 6.29 -11.64 -11.47
C PHE A 219 5.99 -10.18 -11.11
N ILE A 220 5.60 -9.34 -12.09
CA ILE A 220 5.30 -7.92 -11.85
C ILE A 220 4.07 -7.72 -10.97
N LEU A 221 3.00 -8.48 -11.22
CA LEU A 221 1.73 -8.29 -10.52
C LEU A 221 1.65 -9.03 -9.17
N ASN A 222 2.42 -10.11 -8.98
CA ASN A 222 2.38 -10.95 -7.79
C ASN A 222 3.73 -11.04 -7.08
N LYS A 223 4.70 -11.76 -7.63
CA LYS A 223 5.90 -12.18 -6.89
C LYS A 223 6.76 -11.02 -6.40
N SER A 224 6.97 -10.01 -7.25
CA SER A 224 7.83 -8.86 -6.92
C SER A 224 7.29 -7.99 -5.79
N VAL A 225 5.98 -8.07 -5.51
CA VAL A 225 5.29 -7.22 -4.52
C VAL A 225 4.57 -8.05 -3.46
N GLU A 226 4.86 -9.35 -3.36
CA GLU A 226 4.13 -10.29 -2.50
C GLU A 226 4.17 -9.85 -1.02
N ARG A 227 5.34 -9.45 -0.54
CA ARG A 227 5.56 -8.99 0.84
C ARG A 227 4.72 -7.75 1.15
N GLN A 228 4.86 -6.72 0.30
CA GLN A 228 4.22 -5.42 0.44
C GLN A 228 2.69 -5.56 0.33
N PHE A 229 2.23 -6.21 -0.72
CA PHE A 229 0.80 -6.41 -0.96
C PHE A 229 0.17 -7.30 0.11
N GLY A 230 0.86 -8.34 0.58
CA GLY A 230 0.38 -9.23 1.63
C GLY A 230 0.11 -8.49 2.94
N ALA A 231 1.05 -7.65 3.37
CA ALA A 231 0.87 -6.81 4.55
C ALA A 231 -0.24 -5.77 4.37
N PHE A 232 -0.24 -5.06 3.24
CA PHE A 232 -1.30 -4.13 2.87
C PHE A 232 -2.70 -4.76 2.90
N LYS A 233 -2.84 -5.94 2.30
CA LYS A 233 -4.10 -6.69 2.28
C LYS A 233 -4.56 -7.05 3.69
N ARG A 234 -3.65 -7.51 4.56
CA ARG A 234 -3.96 -7.79 5.97
C ARG A 234 -4.53 -6.56 6.68
N GLY A 235 -3.87 -5.40 6.53
CA GLY A 235 -4.32 -4.15 7.15
C GLY A 235 -5.67 -3.66 6.61
N PHE A 236 -5.87 -3.77 5.30
CA PHE A 236 -7.15 -3.44 4.67
C PHE A 236 -8.30 -4.26 5.25
N TYR A 237 -8.13 -5.58 5.34
CA TYR A 237 -9.15 -6.46 5.90
C TYR A 237 -9.32 -6.32 7.41
N HIS A 238 -8.32 -5.83 8.14
CA HIS A 238 -8.46 -5.56 9.57
C HIS A 238 -9.58 -4.56 9.87
N VAL A 239 -9.84 -3.62 8.95
CA VAL A 239 -10.93 -2.63 9.07
C VAL A 239 -12.20 -3.09 8.33
N CYS A 240 -12.07 -3.60 7.11
CA CYS A 240 -13.19 -3.89 6.22
C CYS A 240 -13.83 -5.28 6.40
N ALA A 241 -13.26 -6.16 7.24
CA ALA A 241 -13.85 -7.47 7.56
C ALA A 241 -14.96 -7.41 8.62
#